data_AF-A0A2V7HX35-F1
#
_entry.id   AF-A0A2V7HX35-F1
#
_cell.length_a   1.000
_cell.length_b   1.000
_cell.length_c   1.000
_cell.angle_alpha   90.00
_cell.angle_beta   90.00
_cell.angle_gamma   90.00
#
_symmetry.space_group_name_H-M   'P 1'
#
loop_
_entity.id
_entity.type
_entity.pdbx_description
1 polymer ?
#
loop_
_entity_poly.entity_id
_entity_poly.type
_entity_poly.pdbx_seq_one_letter_code
_entity_poly.pdbx_strand_id
1 'polypeptide(L)'
;MTMDDARRQAKLQELYDLAQGSEEFEGGVTFEENMDALVVGDWAFFAIEEIGVLALSFHLDSHPVAVARLTRFLVQHDVPFVLHEAFTIDDDDQIVFESDTGADFDEKK
;
A
#
# COMPACT_ATOMS: atom_id res chain seq x y z
N MET A 1 20.33 3.94 8.02
CA MET A 1 19.04 4.59 8.31
C MET A 1 19.26 6.08 8.43
N THR A 2 18.79 6.79 7.42
CA THR A 2 18.61 8.24 7.47
C THR A 2 17.45 8.58 8.42
N MET A 3 17.34 9.83 8.87
CA MET A 3 16.18 10.26 9.69
C MET A 3 14.84 10.05 8.95
N ASP A 4 14.86 10.04 7.62
CA ASP A 4 13.67 9.81 6.80
C ASP A 4 13.23 8.34 6.83
N ASP A 5 14.16 7.38 6.79
CA ASP A 5 13.84 5.94 6.90
C ASP A 5 13.16 5.60 8.23
N ALA A 6 13.70 6.12 9.34
CA ALA A 6 13.14 5.90 10.66
C ALA A 6 11.73 6.50 10.81
N ARG A 7 11.47 7.64 10.15
CA ARG A 7 10.15 8.27 10.15
C ARG A 7 9.15 7.51 9.28
N ARG A 8 9.58 6.99 8.13
CA ARG A 8 8.76 6.13 7.26
C ARG A 8 8.34 4.87 8.00
N GLN A 9 9.30 4.18 8.61
CA GLN A 9 9.05 2.96 9.38
C GLN A 9 8.13 3.23 10.58
N ALA A 10 8.30 4.34 11.30
CA ALA A 10 7.41 4.69 12.41
C ALA A 10 5.95 4.91 11.95
N LYS A 11 5.74 5.52 10.78
CA LYS A 11 4.40 5.76 10.23
C LYS A 11 3.73 4.46 9.76
N LEU A 12 4.49 3.54 9.17
CA LEU A 12 3.99 2.21 8.83
C LEU A 12 3.72 1.40 10.10
N GLN A 13 4.55 1.51 11.14
CA GLN A 13 4.27 0.86 12.42
C GLN A 13 2.97 1.38 13.06
N GLU A 14 2.74 2.69 13.02
CA GLU A 14 1.49 3.29 13.51
C GLU A 14 0.26 2.73 12.78
N LEU A 15 0.35 2.60 11.45
CA LEU A 15 -0.72 2.00 10.63
C LEU A 15 -0.92 0.51 10.91
N TYR A 16 0.17 -0.22 11.08
CA TYR A 16 0.14 -1.63 11.45
C TYR A 16 -0.57 -1.83 12.78
N ASP A 17 -0.21 -1.05 13.79
CA ASP A 17 -0.80 -1.09 15.13
C ASP A 17 -2.29 -0.72 15.09
N LEU A 18 -2.64 0.29 14.27
CA LEU A 18 -4.02 0.71 14.05
C LEU A 18 -4.87 -0.38 13.37
N ALA A 19 -4.26 -1.15 12.47
CA ALA A 19 -4.92 -2.24 11.78
C ALA A 19 -5.14 -3.49 12.65
N GLN A 20 -4.37 -3.67 13.73
CA GLN A 20 -4.50 -4.84 14.59
C GLN A 20 -5.89 -4.92 15.23
N GLY A 21 -6.67 -5.94 14.85
CA GLY A 21 -8.02 -6.17 15.37
C GLY A 21 -9.13 -5.37 14.68
N SER A 22 -8.81 -4.66 13.60
CA SER A 22 -9.80 -4.00 12.74
C SER A 22 -10.34 -5.00 11.70
N GLU A 23 -11.67 -5.04 11.54
CA GLU A 23 -12.33 -5.92 10.56
C GLU A 23 -12.12 -5.42 9.11
N GLU A 24 -11.72 -4.16 8.95
CA GLU A 24 -11.50 -3.51 7.65
C GLU A 24 -10.23 -3.99 6.93
N PHE A 25 -9.32 -4.66 7.65
CA PHE A 25 -8.11 -5.27 7.11
C PHE A 25 -8.32 -6.77 6.91
N GLU A 26 -9.34 -7.13 6.12
CA GLU A 26 -9.65 -8.52 5.76
C GLU A 26 -8.42 -9.17 5.09
N GLY A 27 -7.97 -10.31 5.63
CA GLY A 27 -6.75 -11.00 5.20
C GLY A 27 -5.52 -10.75 6.09
N GLY A 28 -5.62 -9.82 7.05
CA GLY A 28 -4.53 -9.46 7.95
C GLY A 28 -3.55 -8.48 7.30
N VAL A 29 -2.67 -7.92 8.13
CA VAL A 29 -1.64 -6.97 7.68
C VAL A 29 -0.26 -7.56 7.92
N THR A 30 0.58 -7.51 6.90
CA THR A 30 1.99 -7.91 6.95
C THR A 30 2.89 -6.73 6.61
N PHE A 31 4.07 -6.70 7.22
CA PHE A 31 5.10 -5.73 6.90
C PHE A 31 6.05 -6.38 5.89
N GLU A 32 6.24 -5.74 4.73
CA GLU A 32 7.24 -6.16 3.76
C GLU A 32 8.47 -5.26 3.85
N GLU A 33 9.50 -5.77 4.53
CA GLU A 33 10.74 -5.03 4.82
C GLU A 33 11.54 -4.69 3.57
N ASN A 34 11.42 -5.49 2.50
CA ASN A 34 12.14 -5.23 1.24
C ASN A 34 11.54 -4.07 0.44
N MET A 35 10.25 -3.79 0.65
CA MET A 35 9.49 -2.77 -0.09
C MET A 35 9.21 -1.53 0.75
N ASP A 36 9.59 -1.54 2.04
CA ASP A 36 9.18 -0.54 3.03
C ASP A 36 7.65 -0.28 2.94
N ALA A 37 6.88 -1.37 2.94
CA ALA A 37 5.45 -1.34 2.68
C ALA A 37 4.65 -2.20 3.67
N LEU A 38 3.38 -1.86 3.88
CA LEU A 38 2.41 -2.73 4.53
C LEU A 38 1.51 -3.36 3.49
N VAL A 39 1.32 -4.66 3.55
CA VAL A 39 0.42 -5.39 2.67
C VAL A 39 -0.81 -5.81 3.48
N VAL A 40 -1.99 -5.60 2.91
CA VAL A 40 -3.28 -6.03 3.48
C VAL A 40 -3.82 -7.17 2.63
N GLY A 41 -3.80 -8.37 3.19
CA GLY A 41 -4.13 -9.59 2.46
C GLY A 41 -3.30 -9.71 1.18
N ASP A 42 -3.98 -9.89 0.05
CA ASP A 42 -3.44 -9.99 -1.31
C ASP A 42 -3.95 -8.85 -2.22
N TRP A 43 -4.63 -7.85 -1.66
CA TRP A 43 -5.47 -6.93 -2.44
C TRP A 43 -5.20 -5.45 -2.20
N ALA A 44 -4.45 -5.07 -1.17
CA ALA A 44 -4.01 -3.68 -0.99
C ALA A 44 -2.61 -3.60 -0.41
N PHE A 45 -1.90 -2.52 -0.71
CA PHE A 45 -0.66 -2.20 -0.03
C PHE A 45 -0.52 -0.70 0.22
N PHE A 46 0.28 -0.37 1.23
CA PHE A 46 0.63 0.97 1.65
C PHE A 46 2.13 1.17 1.55
N ALA A 47 2.56 2.26 0.91
CA ALA A 47 3.95 2.68 0.86
C ALA A 47 4.09 4.13 1.32
N ILE A 48 5.27 4.51 1.83
CA ILE A 48 5.55 5.92 2.13
C ILE A 48 6.40 6.52 1.03
N GLU A 49 5.84 7.50 0.31
CA GLU A 49 6.59 8.26 -0.69
C GLU A 49 7.71 9.09 -0.05
N GLU A 50 8.64 9.58 -0.88
CA GLU A 50 9.75 10.43 -0.45
C GLU A 50 9.30 11.67 0.36
N ILE A 51 8.11 12.19 0.07
CA ILE A 51 7.51 13.35 0.75
C ILE A 51 6.85 12.99 2.10
N GLY A 52 6.85 11.72 2.51
CA GLY A 52 6.28 11.25 3.77
C GLY A 52 4.76 11.05 3.75
N VAL A 53 4.15 11.04 2.56
CA VAL A 53 2.72 10.77 2.35
C VAL A 53 2.49 9.27 2.16
N LEU A 54 1.37 8.77 2.64
CA LEU A 54 0.98 7.37 2.46
C LEU A 54 0.40 7.20 1.05
N ALA A 55 1.08 6.46 0.19
CA ALA A 55 0.54 5.98 -1.07
C ALA A 55 -0.25 4.70 -0.81
N LEU A 56 -1.48 4.65 -1.33
CA LEU A 56 -2.38 3.51 -1.22
C LEU A 56 -2.73 3.01 -2.61
N SER A 57 -2.48 1.73 -2.85
CA SER A 57 -2.77 1.05 -4.10
C SER A 57 -3.58 -0.20 -3.85
N PHE A 58 -4.39 -0.59 -4.83
CA PHE A 58 -5.27 -1.75 -4.75
C PHE A 58 -5.00 -2.69 -5.91
N HIS A 59 -5.16 -3.99 -5.68
CA HIS A 59 -5.15 -4.98 -6.73
C HIS A 59 -6.33 -4.71 -7.67
N LEU A 60 -6.16 -4.90 -8.98
CA LEU A 60 -7.19 -4.61 -9.99
C LEU A 60 -8.50 -5.36 -9.72
N ASP A 61 -8.39 -6.60 -9.25
CA ASP A 61 -9.52 -7.46 -8.90
C ASP A 61 -10.09 -7.21 -7.48
N SER A 62 -9.63 -6.17 -6.78
CA SER A 62 -10.08 -5.86 -5.42
C SER A 62 -11.59 -5.60 -5.38
N HIS A 63 -12.27 -6.25 -4.43
CA HIS A 63 -13.71 -6.06 -4.28
C HIS A 63 -14.03 -4.60 -3.88
N PRO A 64 -14.90 -3.86 -4.61
CA PRO A 64 -15.13 -2.44 -4.36
C PRO A 64 -15.59 -2.10 -2.94
N VAL A 65 -16.29 -3.03 -2.27
CA VAL A 65 -16.70 -2.86 -0.87
C VAL A 65 -15.50 -2.90 0.09
N ALA A 66 -14.50 -3.73 -0.16
CA ALA A 66 -13.29 -3.80 0.67
C ALA A 66 -12.50 -2.49 0.54
N VAL A 67 -12.32 -2.00 -0.69
CA VAL A 67 -11.71 -0.68 -0.99
C VAL A 67 -12.44 0.44 -0.25
N ALA A 68 -13.78 0.48 -0.33
CA ALA A 68 -14.58 1.50 0.32
C ALA A 68 -14.50 1.44 1.86
N ARG A 69 -14.42 0.24 2.44
CA ARG A 69 -14.26 0.05 3.90
C ARG A 69 -12.91 0.55 4.38
N LEU A 70 -11.83 0.14 3.70
CA LEU A 70 -10.47 0.52 4.09
C LEU A 70 -10.24 2.02 3.93
N THR A 71 -10.63 2.60 2.79
CA THR A 71 -10.50 4.06 2.60
C THR A 71 -11.33 4.85 3.61
N ARG A 72 -12.54 4.38 3.95
CA ARG A 72 -13.36 4.99 5.01
C ARG A 72 -12.66 4.91 6.37
N PHE A 73 -12.07 3.76 6.71
CA PHE A 73 -11.34 3.57 7.95
C PHE A 73 -10.20 4.59 8.08
N LEU A 74 -9.37 4.74 7.04
CA LEU A 74 -8.27 5.70 7.03
C LEU A 74 -8.75 7.14 7.24
N VAL A 75 -9.85 7.52 6.57
CA VAL A 75 -10.47 8.84 6.75
C VAL A 75 -11.00 9.03 8.18
N GLN A 76 -11.62 8.01 8.77
CA GLN A 76 -12.16 8.08 10.13
C GLN A 76 -11.08 8.22 11.21
N HIS A 77 -9.86 7.77 10.91
CA HIS A 77 -8.70 7.87 11.78
C HIS A 77 -7.75 9.03 11.42
N ASP A 78 -8.19 9.97 10.58
CA ASP A 78 -7.41 11.13 10.13
C ASP A 78 -6.03 10.74 9.54
N VAL A 79 -5.95 9.58 8.86
CA VAL A 79 -4.75 9.14 8.18
C VAL A 79 -4.72 9.75 6.77
N PRO A 80 -3.78 10.67 6.46
CA PRO A 80 -3.68 11.25 5.12
C PRO A 80 -3.05 10.25 4.16
N PHE A 81 -3.74 9.98 3.05
CA PHE A 81 -3.26 9.13 1.97
C PHE A 81 -3.55 9.72 0.60
N VAL A 82 -2.78 9.26 -0.39
CA VAL A 82 -3.01 9.50 -1.82
C VAL A 82 -3.33 8.15 -2.45
N LEU A 83 -4.37 8.12 -3.27
CA LEU A 83 -4.66 6.96 -4.10
C LEU A 83 -3.69 6.92 -5.27
N HIS A 84 -2.96 5.83 -5.38
CA HIS A 84 -2.05 5.56 -6.47
C HIS A 84 -2.69 4.59 -7.48
N GLU A 85 -1.95 4.28 -8.54
CA GLU A 85 -2.38 3.36 -9.59
C GLU A 85 -2.72 1.96 -9.03
N ALA A 86 -3.69 1.29 -9.65
CA ALA A 86 -3.99 -0.09 -9.34
C ALA A 86 -2.83 -0.99 -9.80
N PHE A 87 -2.70 -2.16 -9.16
CA PHE A 87 -1.68 -3.14 -9.50
C PHE A 87 -2.29 -4.50 -9.84
N THR A 88 -1.53 -5.33 -10.52
CA THR A 88 -1.78 -6.76 -10.71
C THR A 88 -0.59 -7.55 -10.19
N ILE A 89 -0.76 -8.86 -10.03
CA ILE A 89 0.35 -9.78 -9.78
C ILE A 89 0.60 -10.59 -11.05
N ASP A 90 1.85 -10.64 -11.51
CA ASP A 90 2.23 -11.42 -12.69
C ASP A 90 2.46 -12.91 -12.37
N ASP A 91 2.81 -13.70 -13.39
CA ASP A 91 3.05 -15.15 -13.24
C ASP A 91 4.28 -15.49 -12.37
N ASP A 92 5.14 -14.51 -12.06
CA ASP A 92 6.34 -14.63 -11.21
C ASP A 92 6.11 -14.06 -9.80
N ASP A 93 4.84 -13.90 -9.39
CA ASP A 93 4.41 -13.33 -8.10
C ASP A 93 4.94 -11.89 -7.85
N GLN A 94 5.22 -11.13 -8.91
CA GLN A 94 5.67 -9.74 -8.80
C GLN A 94 4.51 -8.75 -8.90
N ILE A 95 4.58 -7.68 -8.10
CA ILE A 95 3.63 -6.56 -8.18
C ILE A 95 3.96 -5.74 -9.43
N VAL A 96 2.99 -5.65 -10.34
CA VAL A 96 3.08 -4.86 -11.57
C VAL A 96 2.02 -3.77 -11.54
N PHE A 97 2.44 -2.52 -11.76
CA PHE A 97 1.52 -1.40 -11.92
C PHE A 97 1.16 -1.26 -13.40
N GLU A 98 -0.12 -1.41 -13.73
CA GLU A 98 -0.59 -1.12 -15.08
C GLU A 98 -0.61 0.39 -15.27
N SER A 99 0.49 0.94 -15.77
CA SER A 99 0.49 2.34 -16.17
C SER A 99 -0.36 2.50 -17.43
N ASP A 100 -1.42 3.30 -17.33
CA ASP A 100 -2.28 3.70 -18.46
C ASP A 100 -1.48 4.47 -19.55
N THR A 101 -0.24 4.84 -19.24
CA THR A 101 0.77 5.14 -20.25
C THR A 101 1.53 3.87 -20.56
N GLY A 102 1.35 3.30 -21.76
CA GLY A 102 2.13 2.17 -22.28
C GLY A 102 3.62 2.47 -22.49
N ALA A 103 4.28 2.99 -21.46
CA ALA A 103 5.70 3.04 -21.30
C ALA A 103 6.07 1.83 -20.45
N ASP A 104 6.47 0.75 -21.13
CA ASP A 104 7.49 -0.14 -20.60
C ASP A 104 8.53 0.75 -19.92
N PHE A 105 8.66 0.65 -18.60
CA PHE A 105 9.91 1.07 -17.96
C PHE A 105 10.96 0.07 -18.45
N ASP A 106 11.48 0.33 -19.66
CA ASP A 106 12.67 -0.31 -20.21
C ASP A 106 13.81 0.09 -19.27
N GLU A 107 14.02 -0.69 -18.21
CA GLU A 107 15.26 -0.71 -17.47
C GLU A 107 16.35 -1.24 -18.40
N LYS A 108 16.84 -0.34 -19.26
CA LYS A 108 18.18 -0.41 -19.82
C LYS A 108 18.94 0.82 -19.35
N LYS A 109 19.76 0.68 -18.30
CA LYS A 109 21.13 0.13 -18.44
C LYS A 109 21.95 0.31 -17.16
#